data_AF-A0A1Q9Y0R8-F1
#
_entry.id   AF-A0A1Q9Y0R8-F1
#
_cell.length_a   1.000
_cell.length_b   1.000
_cell.length_c   1.000
_cell.angle_alpha   90.00
_cell.angle_beta   90.00
_cell.angle_gamma   90.00
#
_symmetry.space_group_name_H-M   'P 1'
#
loop_
_entity.id
_entity.type
_entity.pdbx_description
1 polymer ?
#
loop_
_entity_poly.entity_id
_entity_poly.type
_entity_poly.pdbx_seq_one_letter_code
_entity_poly.pdbx_strand_id
1 'polypeptide(L)'
;MANPLGRVLNFPRRPNPITGATFQAQSALADADRHAVLLNELLEDLLRKERERPDSLRVRMACFAAQELLTELTVLYRRASCESRGGKRHD
;
A
#
# COMPACT_ATOMS: atom_id res chain seq x y z
N MET A 1 -49.11 11.79 -42.53
CA MET A 1 -48.67 11.45 -41.17
C MET A 1 -47.29 10.79 -41.29
N ALA A 2 -46.22 11.57 -41.18
CA ALA A 2 -44.85 11.08 -41.34
C ALA A 2 -44.39 10.41 -40.04
N ASN A 3 -44.04 9.13 -40.11
CA ASN A 3 -43.55 8.35 -38.98
C ASN A 3 -42.02 8.47 -38.94
N PRO A 4 -41.40 9.19 -38.00
CA PRO A 4 -39.94 9.29 -37.97
C PRO A 4 -39.40 7.99 -37.37
N LEU A 5 -38.92 7.09 -38.24
CA LEU A 5 -38.08 5.97 -37.83
C LEU A 5 -36.78 6.55 -37.24
N GLY A 6 -36.81 6.82 -35.94
CA GLY A 6 -35.65 7.24 -35.17
C GLY A 6 -34.56 6.19 -35.33
N ARG A 7 -33.52 6.54 -36.09
CA ARG A 7 -32.34 5.70 -36.28
C ARG A 7 -31.59 5.66 -34.95
N VAL A 8 -31.78 4.58 -34.19
CA VAL A 8 -30.99 4.30 -32.99
C VAL A 8 -29.58 3.98 -33.45
N LEU A 9 -28.65 4.91 -33.25
CA LEU A 9 -27.23 4.67 -33.45
C LEU A 9 -26.73 3.83 -32.27
N ASN A 10 -26.18 2.64 -32.56
CA ASN A 10 -25.55 1.82 -31.54
C ASN A 10 -24.36 2.59 -30.97
N PHE A 11 -24.35 2.83 -29.66
CA PHE A 11 -23.16 3.33 -28.99
C PHE A 11 -22.00 2.35 -29.26
N PRO A 12 -20.79 2.85 -29.58
CA PRO A 12 -19.64 2.00 -29.79
C PRO A 12 -19.43 1.14 -28.53
N ARG A 13 -19.28 -0.18 -28.74
CA ARG A 13 -19.03 -1.13 -27.66
C ARG A 13 -17.87 -0.59 -26.82
N ARG A 14 -18.11 -0.38 -25.52
CA ARG A 14 -17.02 -0.04 -24.59
C ARG A 14 -15.95 -1.13 -24.75
N PRO A 15 -14.67 -0.78 -24.92
CA PRO A 15 -13.61 -1.78 -24.81
C PRO A 15 -13.79 -2.48 -23.46
N ASN A 16 -13.63 -3.81 -23.46
CA ASN A 16 -13.74 -4.62 -22.25
C ASN A 16 -12.98 -3.92 -21.12
N PRO A 17 -13.55 -3.82 -19.89
CA PRO A 17 -12.83 -3.23 -18.78
C PRO A 17 -11.47 -3.92 -18.73
N ILE A 18 -10.39 -3.14 -18.84
CA ILE A 18 -9.02 -3.62 -18.73
C ILE A 18 -9.05 -4.59 -17.57
N THR A 19 -8.80 -5.87 -17.83
CA THR A 19 -8.84 -6.93 -16.83
C THR A 19 -8.07 -6.38 -15.65
N GLY A 20 -8.78 -6.03 -14.58
CA GLY A 20 -8.20 -5.26 -13.49
C GLY A 20 -6.94 -5.98 -13.11
N ALA A 21 -5.80 -5.27 -13.08
CA ALA A 21 -4.53 -5.85 -12.70
C ALA A 21 -4.82 -6.73 -11.48
N THR A 22 -4.54 -8.02 -11.59
CA THR A 22 -4.79 -8.97 -10.51
C THR A 22 -3.91 -8.53 -9.35
N PHE A 23 -4.44 -7.63 -8.52
CA PHE A 23 -3.82 -7.16 -7.32
C PHE A 23 -3.89 -8.36 -6.40
N GLN A 24 -2.85 -9.20 -6.44
CA GLN A 24 -2.69 -10.22 -5.44
C GLN A 24 -2.52 -9.46 -4.13
N ALA A 25 -3.57 -9.48 -3.31
CA ALA A 25 -3.53 -8.91 -1.99
C ALA A 25 -2.45 -9.67 -1.23
N GLN A 26 -1.28 -9.05 -1.08
CA GLN A 26 -0.21 -9.55 -0.22
C GLN A 26 -0.75 -9.56 1.21
N SER A 27 -0.28 -10.53 2.01
CA SER A 27 -0.77 -10.66 3.37
C SER A 27 -0.32 -9.42 4.16
N ALA A 28 -1.24 -8.82 4.90
CA ALA A 28 -0.93 -7.61 5.68
C ALA A 28 0.20 -7.86 6.69
N LEU A 29 0.37 -9.11 7.13
CA LEU A 29 1.49 -9.53 7.98
C LEU A 29 2.82 -9.49 7.24
N ALA A 30 2.90 -10.02 6.01
CA ALA A 30 4.14 -9.99 5.23
C ALA A 30 4.57 -8.55 4.87
N ASP A 31 3.60 -7.68 4.60
CA ASP A 31 3.86 -6.26 4.38
C ASP A 31 4.38 -5.60 5.67
N ALA A 32 3.80 -5.92 6.83
CA ALA A 32 4.25 -5.39 8.12
C ALA A 32 5.70 -5.84 8.44
N ASP A 33 6.02 -7.11 8.19
CA ASP A 33 7.37 -7.65 8.38
C ASP A 33 8.39 -6.92 7.48
N ARG A 34 8.03 -6.69 6.22
CA ARG A 34 8.87 -5.92 5.28
C ARG A 34 9.14 -4.51 5.79
N HIS A 35 8.12 -3.81 6.27
CA HIS A 35 8.28 -2.44 6.78
C HIS A 35 9.12 -2.41 8.07
N ALA A 36 9.03 -3.43 8.92
CA ALA A 36 9.89 -3.57 10.09
C ALA A 36 11.38 -3.66 9.72
N VAL A 37 11.69 -4.46 8.69
CA VAL A 37 13.06 -4.61 8.17
C VAL A 37 13.60 -3.27 7.65
N LEU A 38 12.83 -2.57 6.82
CA LEU A 38 13.24 -1.27 6.26
C LEU A 38 13.50 -0.22 7.36
N LEU A 39 12.66 -0.21 8.39
CA LEU A 39 12.83 0.69 9.53
C LEU A 39 14.11 0.35 10.29
N ASN A 40 14.41 -0.93 10.51
CA ASN A 40 15.63 -1.36 11.17
C ASN A 40 16.89 -0.99 10.35
N GLU A 41 16.89 -1.26 9.05
CA GLU A 41 17.99 -0.88 8.14
C GLU A 41 18.27 0.63 8.19
N LEU A 42 17.21 1.45 8.17
CA LEU A 42 17.33 2.90 8.24
C LEU A 42 17.92 3.39 9.58
N LEU A 43 17.56 2.75 10.70
CA LEU A 43 18.15 3.06 12.02
C LEU A 43 19.62 2.64 12.10
N GLU A 44 19.97 1.47 11.57
CA GLU A 44 21.37 1.01 11.50
C GLU A 44 22.23 1.97 10.66
N ASP A 45 21.71 2.41 9.52
CA ASP A 45 22.36 3.37 8.64
C ASP A 45 22.60 4.71 9.32
N LEU A 46 21.64 5.19 10.12
CA LEU A 46 21.79 6.38 10.93
C LEU A 46 22.88 6.22 11.99
N LEU A 47 22.88 5.13 12.75
CA LEU A 47 23.86 4.86 13.79
C LEU A 47 25.28 4.77 13.24
N ARG A 48 25.45 4.20 12.04
CA ARG A 48 26.73 4.17 11.34
C ARG A 48 27.18 5.57 10.92
N LYS A 49 26.28 6.34 10.29
CA LYS A 49 26.60 7.68 9.76
C LYS A 49 26.80 8.73 10.86
N GLU A 50 26.11 8.61 11.99
CA GLU A 50 26.30 9.48 13.15
C GLU A 50 27.72 9.36 13.74
N ARG A 51 28.26 8.14 13.80
CA ARG A 51 29.65 7.88 14.23
C ARG A 51 30.69 8.49 13.30
N GLU A 52 30.39 8.57 12.01
CA GLU A 52 31.30 9.13 11.00
C GLU A 52 31.23 10.66 10.95
N ARG A 53 30.02 11.24 10.95
CA ARG A 53 29.80 12.69 11.01
C ARG A 53 28.35 13.01 11.35
N PRO A 54 28.07 13.66 12.48
CA PRO A 54 26.71 14.06 12.82
C PRO A 54 26.23 15.16 11.85
N ASP A 55 25.22 14.84 11.04
CA ASP A 55 24.55 15.78 10.14
C ASP A 55 23.07 15.86 10.53
N SER A 56 22.66 17.03 11.03
CA SER A 56 21.31 17.27 11.54
C SER A 56 20.23 17.13 10.45
N LEU A 57 20.56 17.39 9.18
CA LEU A 57 19.60 17.23 8.08
C LEU A 57 19.32 15.75 7.80
N ARG A 58 20.36 14.91 7.80
CA ARG A 58 20.23 13.46 7.57
C ARG A 58 19.43 12.78 8.67
N VAL A 59 19.72 13.13 9.93
CA VAL A 59 18.94 12.65 11.07
C VAL A 59 17.47 13.04 10.93
N ARG A 60 17.20 14.30 10.54
CA ARG A 60 15.82 14.78 10.36
C ARG A 60 15.07 14.06 9.24
N MET A 61 15.72 13.83 8.10
CA MET A 61 15.15 13.08 6.97
C MET A 61 14.87 11.62 7.33
N ALA A 62 15.78 10.99 8.05
CA ALA A 62 15.62 9.60 8.45
C ALA A 62 14.55 9.45 9.55
N CYS A 63 14.45 10.38 10.50
CA CYS A 63 13.33 10.43 11.44
C CYS A 63 11.98 10.55 10.72
N PHE A 64 11.90 11.39 9.68
CA PHE A 64 10.69 11.51 8.87
C PHE A 64 10.33 10.18 8.17
N ALA A 65 11.31 9.54 7.52
CA ALA A 65 11.10 8.25 6.87
C ALA A 65 10.72 7.13 7.86
N ALA A 66 11.35 7.08 9.04
CA ALA A 66 11.01 6.13 10.08
C ALA A 66 9.58 6.33 10.60
N GLN A 67 9.12 7.59 10.72
CA GLN A 67 7.76 7.90 11.15
C GLN A 67 6.71 7.44 10.13
N GLU A 68 6.95 7.62 8.84
CA GLU A 68 6.07 7.12 7.78
C GLU A 68 5.99 5.59 7.81
N LEU A 69 7.14 4.91 7.84
CA LEU A 69 7.21 3.44 7.91
C LEU A 69 6.51 2.88 9.16
N LEU A 70 6.71 3.50 10.33
CA LEU A 70 6.05 3.10 11.57
C LEU A 70 4.53 3.26 11.46
N THR A 71 4.07 4.35 10.85
CA THR A 71 2.64 4.61 10.64
C THR A 71 2.03 3.52 9.77
N GLU A 72 2.66 3.20 8.65
CA GLU A 72 2.22 2.12 7.74
C GLU A 72 2.23 0.75 8.44
N LEU A 73 3.27 0.43 9.19
CA LEU A 73 3.38 -0.82 9.94
C LEU A 73 2.23 -0.97 10.95
N THR A 74 1.82 0.10 11.64
CA THR A 74 0.66 0.05 12.55
C THR A 74 -0.67 -0.23 11.85
N VAL A 75 -0.82 0.24 10.60
CA VAL A 75 -2.02 -0.01 9.79
C VAL A 75 -2.02 -1.47 9.35
N LEU A 76 -0.90 -1.95 8.83
CA LEU A 76 -0.72 -3.32 8.37
C LEU A 76 -0.91 -4.34 9.53
N TYR A 77 -0.36 -4.06 10.70
CA TYR A 77 -0.55 -4.90 11.88
C TYR A 77 -2.00 -4.97 12.33
N ARG A 78 -2.72 -3.82 12.35
CA ARG A 78 -4.15 -3.79 12.66
C ARG A 78 -4.95 -4.60 11.64
N ARG A 79 -4.61 -4.48 10.36
CA ARG A 79 -5.24 -5.24 9.29
C ARG A 79 -4.99 -6.75 9.44
N ALA A 80 -3.76 -7.18 9.68
CA ALA A 80 -3.43 -8.59 9.95
C ALA A 80 -4.20 -9.13 11.18
N SER A 81 -4.32 -8.32 12.23
CA SER A 81 -5.10 -8.66 13.43
C SER A 81 -6.59 -8.85 13.13
N CYS A 82 -7.16 -8.04 12.24
CA CYS A 82 -8.54 -8.19 11.79
C CYS A 82 -8.74 -9.41 10.87
N GLU A 83 -7.80 -9.67 9.95
CA GLU A 83 -7.83 -10.82 9.05
C GLU A 83 -7.81 -12.15 9.84
N SER A 84 -6.96 -12.25 10.88
CA SER A 84 -6.93 -13.44 11.76
C SER A 84 -8.22 -13.64 12.58
N ARG A 85 -8.96 -12.56 12.89
CA ARG A 85 -10.25 -12.62 13.61
C ARG A 85 -11.43 -12.90 12.70
N GLY A 86 -11.39 -12.45 11.45
CA GLY A 86 -12.46 -12.65 10.45
C GLY A 86 -12.51 -14.07 9.89
N GLY A 87 -11.37 -14.76 9.81
CA GLY A 87 -11.29 -16.15 9.31
C GLY A 87 -11.97 -17.21 10.19
N LYS A 88 -12.36 -16.89 11.43
CA LYS A 88 -13.07 -17.81 12.35
C LYS A 88 -14.61 -17.79 12.22
N ARG A 89 -15.16 -17.12 11.20
CA ARG A 89 -16.63 -16.97 11.03
C ARG A 89 -17.25 -17.78 9.89
N HIS A 90 -16.51 -18.73 9.33
CA HIS A 90 -17.04 -19.69 8.35
C HIS A 90 -16.70 -21.10 8.80
N ASP A 91 -17.46 -21.61 9.78
CA ASP A 91 -17.74 -23.03 9.99
C ASP A 91 -19.27 -23.19 10.01
#